data_AF-A0A3P8SF47-F1
#
_entry.id   AF-A0A3P8SF47-F1
#
_cell.length_a   1.000
_cell.length_b   1.000
_cell.length_c   1.000
_cell.angle_alpha   90.00
_cell.angle_beta   90.00
_cell.angle_gamma   90.00
#
_symmetry.space_group_name_H-M   'P 1'
#
loop_
_entity.id
_entity.type
_entity.pdbx_description
1 polymer ?
#
loop_
_entity_poly.entity_id
_entity_poly.type
_entity_poly.pdbx_seq_one_letter_code
_entity_poly.pdbx_strand_id
1 'polypeptide(L)'
;VQWMCGAGRQTAAGYVQMLQQASLMTEGPRLCGNSWVFQQDNAAVHNARLTKDFFRENNITLLDHPACSPDLNPIENIWGWMILIRSVHMLTFLL
;
A
#
# COMPACT_ATOMS: atom_id res chain seq x y z
N VAL A 1 3.26 -2.09 -1.01
CA VAL A 1 3.65 -0.67 -0.71
C VAL A 1 4.78 -0.55 0.32
N GLN A 2 5.00 -1.53 1.19
CA GLN A 2 6.10 -1.54 2.16
C GLN A 2 7.53 -1.63 1.58
N TRP A 3 7.71 -2.09 0.33
CA TRP A 3 9.02 -2.31 -0.30
C TRP A 3 9.37 -1.37 -1.47
N MET A 4 8.52 -0.39 -1.82
CA MET A 4 8.93 0.63 -2.80
C MET A 4 9.88 1.69 -2.22
N CYS A 5 10.25 1.58 -0.94
CA CYS A 5 11.37 2.31 -0.37
C CYS A 5 12.68 1.63 -0.73
N GLY A 6 13.45 2.22 -1.65
CA GLY A 6 14.85 1.86 -1.84
C GLY A 6 15.61 1.97 -0.51
N ALA A 7 16.15 0.84 -0.04
CA ALA A 7 17.20 0.65 0.98
C ALA A 7 17.17 1.43 2.32
N GLY A 8 16.14 2.24 2.63
CA GLY A 8 16.08 3.08 3.83
C GLY A 8 14.81 2.87 4.67
N ARG A 9 14.89 3.19 5.97
CA ARG A 9 13.73 3.19 6.88
C ARG A 9 12.73 4.24 6.40
N GLN A 10 11.55 3.80 5.99
CA GLN A 10 10.48 4.70 5.54
C GLN A 10 10.07 5.64 6.69
N THR A 11 9.87 6.92 6.37
CA THR A 11 9.33 7.94 7.27
C THR A 11 7.95 8.36 6.79
N ALA A 12 7.15 9.00 7.64
CA ALA A 12 5.85 9.54 7.24
C ALA A 12 5.97 10.55 6.08
N ALA A 13 7.02 11.38 6.08
CA ALA A 13 7.27 12.34 5.01
C ALA A 13 7.62 11.64 3.68
N GLY A 14 8.50 10.62 3.72
CA GLY A 14 8.82 9.83 2.53
C GLY A 14 7.61 9.05 2.01
N TYR A 15 6.74 8.59 2.90
CA TYR A 15 5.48 7.96 2.52
C TYR A 15 4.55 8.92 1.79
N VAL A 16 4.30 10.12 2.33
CA VAL A 16 3.48 11.15 1.67
C VAL A 16 4.05 11.55 0.32
N GLN A 17 5.37 11.75 0.23
CA GLN A 17 6.04 12.08 -1.03
C GLN A 17 5.82 10.98 -2.09
N MET A 18 5.90 9.71 -1.68
CA MET A 18 5.66 8.59 -2.58
C MET A 18 4.20 8.52 -3.05
N LEU A 19 3.22 8.81 -2.18
CA LEU A 19 1.81 8.89 -2.60
C LEU A 19 1.56 10.02 -3.61
N GLN A 20 2.24 11.16 -3.44
CA GLN A 20 2.19 12.27 -4.40
C GLN A 20 2.80 11.87 -5.74
N GLN A 21 3.97 11.21 -5.74
CA GLN A 21 4.64 10.73 -6.95
C GLN A 21 3.83 9.67 -7.69
N ALA A 22 3.14 8.79 -6.95
CA ALA A 22 2.25 7.78 -7.52
C ALA A 22 0.99 8.37 -8.17
N SER A 23 0.82 9.71 -8.17
CA SER A 23 -0.32 10.40 -8.77
C SER A 23 -1.67 9.90 -8.22
N LEU A 24 -1.69 9.55 -6.93
CA LEU A 24 -2.85 8.94 -6.28
C LEU A 24 -4.15 9.74 -6.50
N MET A 25 -4.04 11.07 -6.48
CA MET A 25 -5.15 12.02 -6.69
C MET A 25 -5.78 11.91 -8.07
N THR A 26 -4.97 11.57 -9.08
CA THR A 26 -5.41 11.46 -10.47
C THR A 26 -5.86 10.04 -10.78
N GLU A 27 -5.07 9.05 -10.36
CA GLU A 27 -5.31 7.65 -10.72
C GLU A 27 -6.44 7.02 -9.92
N GLY A 28 -6.66 7.42 -8.66
CA GLY A 28 -7.75 6.90 -7.83
C GLY A 28 -9.12 7.06 -8.49
N PRO A 29 -9.56 8.29 -8.80
CA PRO A 29 -10.82 8.53 -9.52
C PRO A 29 -10.84 7.93 -10.92
N ARG A 30 -9.70 7.93 -11.62
CA ARG A 30 -9.60 7.40 -12.99
C ARG A 30 -9.85 5.89 -13.06
N LEU A 31 -9.31 5.14 -12.09
CA LEU A 31 -9.38 3.68 -12.07
C LEU A 31 -10.61 3.15 -11.34
N CYS A 32 -11.03 3.84 -10.28
CA CYS A 32 -12.04 3.34 -9.33
C CYS A 32 -13.31 4.21 -9.24
N GLY A 33 -13.37 5.33 -9.99
CA GLY A 33 -14.47 6.29 -9.95
C GLY A 33 -14.42 7.24 -8.76
N ASN A 34 -15.38 8.17 -8.69
CA ASN A 34 -15.35 9.28 -7.73
C ASN A 34 -15.56 8.87 -6.26
N SER A 35 -16.06 7.66 -6.01
CA SER A 35 -16.31 7.12 -4.66
C SER A 35 -15.28 6.09 -4.24
N TRP A 36 -14.05 6.23 -4.73
CA TRP A 36 -12.96 5.34 -4.38
C TRP A 36 -12.53 5.49 -2.92
N VAL A 37 -12.03 4.39 -2.35
CA VAL A 37 -11.53 4.31 -0.98
C VAL A 37 -10.11 3.78 -1.02
N PHE A 38 -9.21 4.38 -0.25
CA PHE A 38 -7.82 3.96 -0.16
C PHE A 38 -7.61 3.00 1.01
N GLN A 39 -7.00 1.85 0.75
CA GLN A 39 -6.63 0.89 1.78
C GLN A 39 -5.11 0.97 2.06
N GLN A 40 -4.75 1.06 3.32
CA GLN A 40 -3.37 0.95 3.81
C GLN A 40 -3.34 0.11 5.09
N ASP A 41 -2.17 -0.45 5.43
CA ASP A 41 -1.98 -1.14 6.70
C ASP A 41 -1.84 -0.15 7.88
N ASN A 42 -1.85 -0.68 9.11
CA ASN A 42 -1.80 0.13 10.32
C ASN A 42 -0.37 0.50 10.77
N ALA A 43 0.64 0.47 9.89
CA ALA A 43 2.02 0.81 10.25
C ALA A 43 2.12 2.21 10.86
N ALA A 44 3.10 2.40 11.74
CA ALA A 44 3.30 3.66 12.47
C ALA A 44 3.44 4.88 11.54
N VAL A 45 4.09 4.69 10.37
CA VAL A 45 4.26 5.77 9.38
C VAL A 45 2.94 6.11 8.67
N HIS A 46 2.07 5.13 8.42
CA HIS A 46 0.76 5.34 7.79
C HIS A 46 -0.24 6.00 8.75
N ASN A 47 -0.08 5.76 10.06
CA ASN A 47 -0.86 6.37 11.12
C ASN A 47 -0.31 7.69 11.66
N ALA A 48 0.86 8.12 11.20
CA ALA A 48 1.46 9.36 11.64
C ALA A 48 0.52 10.53 11.32
N ARG A 49 0.55 11.55 12.19
CA ARG A 49 -0.28 12.75 12.01
C ARG A 49 -0.12 13.36 10.61
N LEU A 50 1.13 13.46 10.14
CA LEU A 50 1.44 13.99 8.80
C LEU A 50 0.70 13.25 7.69
N THR A 51 0.64 11.93 7.76
CA THR A 51 -0.03 11.09 6.76
C THR A 51 -1.54 11.23 6.85
N LYS A 52 -2.10 11.27 8.07
CA LYS A 52 -3.54 11.51 8.26
C LYS A 52 -3.98 12.88 7.77
N ASP A 53 -3.17 13.90 8.02
CA ASP A 53 -3.42 15.27 7.56
C ASP A 53 -3.37 15.33 6.03
N PHE A 54 -2.41 14.66 5.38
CA PHE A 54 -2.36 14.52 3.91
C PHE A 54 -3.65 13.93 3.34
N PHE A 55 -4.15 12.80 3.86
CA PHE A 55 -5.38 12.20 3.34
C PHE A 55 -6.60 13.10 3.55
N ARG A 56 -6.68 13.80 4.69
CA ARG A 56 -7.77 14.74 4.99
C ARG A 56 -7.77 15.94 4.04
N GLU A 57 -6.61 16.58 3.85
CA GLU A 57 -6.46 17.76 2.98
C GLU A 57 -6.80 17.44 1.51
N ASN A 58 -6.60 16.18 1.12
CA ASN A 58 -6.85 15.69 -0.22
C ASN A 58 -8.23 15.04 -0.38
N ASN A 59 -9.09 15.06 0.64
CA ASN A 59 -10.42 14.43 0.60
C ASN A 59 -10.39 12.94 0.20
N ILE A 60 -9.33 12.22 0.59
CA ILE A 60 -9.22 10.79 0.33
C ILE A 60 -9.87 10.05 1.49
N THR A 61 -10.85 9.20 1.16
CA THR A 61 -11.45 8.30 2.15
C THR A 61 -10.51 7.12 2.41
N LEU A 62 -10.11 6.92 3.66
CA LEU A 62 -9.36 5.74 4.08
C LEU A 62 -10.33 4.62 4.47
N LEU A 63 -10.00 3.38 4.09
CA LEU A 63 -10.72 2.21 4.57
C LEU A 63 -10.41 2.00 6.05
N ASP A 64 -11.44 2.06 6.90
CA ASP A 64 -11.32 1.65 8.29
C ASP A 64 -11.10 0.14 8.35
N HIS A 65 -9.90 -0.24 8.78
CA HIS A 65 -9.50 -1.63 8.84
C HIS A 65 -9.08 -1.99 10.27
N PRO A 66 -9.52 -3.15 10.82
CA PRO A 66 -9.08 -3.58 12.14
C PRO A 66 -7.56 -3.73 12.17
N ALA A 67 -6.96 -3.22 13.26
CA ALA A 67 -5.53 -3.38 13.51
C ALA A 67 -5.19 -4.88 13.61
N CYS A 68 -4.07 -5.30 13.00
CA CYS A 68 -3.57 -6.68 13.01
C CYS A 68 -4.39 -7.71 12.21
N SER A 69 -5.00 -7.32 11.08
CA SER A 69 -5.58 -8.28 10.13
C SER A 69 -4.81 -8.31 8.80
N PRO A 70 -3.57 -8.85 8.77
CA PRO A 70 -2.82 -9.00 7.52
C PRO A 70 -3.59 -9.84 6.47
N ASP A 71 -4.41 -10.78 6.92
CA ASP A 71 -5.22 -11.67 6.09
C ASP A 71 -6.29 -10.95 5.24
N LEU A 72 -6.68 -9.75 5.67
CA LEU A 72 -7.71 -8.94 5.01
C LEU A 72 -7.12 -7.91 4.03
N ASN A 73 -5.80 -7.84 3.89
CA ASN A 73 -5.17 -7.02 2.87
C ASN A 73 -5.04 -7.86 1.58
N PRO A 74 -5.82 -7.58 0.52
CA PRO A 74 -5.78 -8.36 -0.72
C PRO A 74 -4.37 -8.40 -1.34
N ILE A 75 -3.55 -7.39 -1.06
CA ILE A 75 -2.18 -7.34 -1.56
C ILE A 75 -1.28 -8.41 -0.91
N GLU A 76 -1.46 -8.75 0.37
CA GLU A 76 -0.71 -9.80 1.06
C GLU A 76 -0.96 -11.16 0.42
N ASN A 77 -2.22 -11.43 0.04
CA ASN A 77 -2.57 -12.62 -0.71
C ASN A 77 -1.86 -12.65 -2.08
N ILE A 78 -1.87 -11.54 -2.83
CA ILE A 78 -1.17 -11.42 -4.12
C ILE A 78 0.35 -11.64 -3.96
N TRP A 79 0.96 -11.09 -2.90
CA TRP A 79 2.37 -11.32 -2.60
C TRP A 79 2.64 -12.80 -2.29
N GLY A 80 1.79 -13.45 -1.49
CA GLY A 80 1.87 -14.89 -1.20
C GLY A 80 1.84 -15.73 -2.47
N TRP A 81 0.91 -15.43 -3.39
CA TRP A 81 0.86 -16.07 -4.71
C TRP A 81 2.12 -15.81 -5.53
N MET A 82 2.64 -14.58 -5.56
CA MET A 82 3.84 -14.26 -6.33
C MET A 82 5.09 -14.97 -5.77
N ILE A 83 5.23 -15.07 -4.44
CA ILE A 83 6.31 -15.83 -3.79
C ILE A 83 6.17 -17.31 -4.15
N LEU A 84 4.98 -17.88 -4.02
CA LEU A 84 4.70 -19.27 -4.36
C LEU A 84 5.04 -19.57 -5.82
N ILE A 85 4.60 -18.73 -6.75
CA ILE A 85 4.89 -18.88 -8.18
C ILE A 85 6.39 -18.82 -8.45
N ARG A 86 7.13 -17.89 -7.82
CA ARG A 86 8.60 -17.82 -7.96
C ARG A 86 9.28 -19.05 -7.38
N SER A 87 8.83 -19.57 -6.25
CA SER A 87 9.36 -20.79 -5.64
C SER A 87 9.09 -22.03 -6.49
N VAL A 88 7.88 -22.17 -7.04
CA VAL A 88 7.52 -23.28 -7.94
C VAL A 88 8.32 -23.17 -9.24
N HIS A 89 8.45 -21.98 -9.82
CA HIS A 89 9.26 -21.77 -11.03
C HIS A 89 10.73 -22.13 -10.79
N MET A 90 11.29 -21.74 -9.63
CA MET A 90 12.65 -22.09 -9.24
C MET A 90 12.83 -23.61 -9.03
N LEU A 91 11.82 -24.29 -8.48
CA LEU A 91 11.80 -25.76 -8.32
C LEU A 91 11.66 -26.51 -9.65
N THR A 92 10.87 -26.03 -10.60
CA THR A 92 10.71 -26.66 -11.93
C THR A 92 11.94 -26.52 -12.85
N PHE A 93 12.86 -25.61 -12.56
CA PHE A 93 14.14 -25.47 -13.29
C PHE A 93 15.32 -26.19 -12.60
N LEU A 94 15.09 -26.78 -11.42
CA LEU A 94 16.08 -27.53 -10.64
C LEU A 94 15.82 -29.06 -10.61
N LEU A 95 14.80 -29.54 -11.33
CA LEU A 95 14.49 -30.95 -11.61
C LEU A 95 14.70 -31.24 -13.09
#